data_AF-A0AA35SWL8-F1
#
_entry.id   AF-A0AA35SWL8-F1
#
_cell.length_a   1.000
_cell.length_b   1.000
_cell.length_c   1.000
_cell.angle_alpha   90.00
_cell.angle_beta   90.00
_cell.angle_gamma   90.00
#
_symmetry.space_group_name_H-M   'P 1'
#
loop_
_entity.id
_entity.type
_entity.pdbx_description
1 polymer ?
#
loop_
_entity_poly.entity_id
_entity_poly.type
_entity_poly.pdbx_seq_one_letter_code
_entity_poly.pdbx_strand_id
1 'polypeptide(L)'
;MQQRAPVLTLKLRGLRTGRTMERNVPGNQKLTLAEVDTREAQYLYSDGDLYYFMDTSTFDQHPLTTDRLGDALLYIKEQDQVELVLYKGDPISVELPTFVELRVEDTPPAVKGNTAQGSTKPAKLETGLDVQVPFFVNVGDAVRIDTRSGEYLERDSLEADFFLNDLWMRGEVSNLTRSAAGHFYFTLKDSASQVRCVMFRPAHGGEHLAEGGAVIAHGRVSLYEVRGDLQLIADLAQPEGVGELHLELERLKVKLEAEGLFQVSRKRPLPVFPKRIGVATSPTGAVWHDIQNIIRRRYPMVGDAAAGGIVDAFDALNAEDDIDLVILARGGGSLEDLWPFNEETVARAIYASRAPVISAVGHETDFTIADMVADCRAPTPSAAAELAAPDQDELLE
;
A
#
# COMPACT_ATOMS: atom_id res chain seq x y z
N MET A 1 -42.04 -24.04 -17.68
CA MET A 1 -40.66 -24.52 -17.46
C MET A 1 -40.28 -24.20 -16.02
N GLN A 2 -40.13 -25.20 -15.15
CA GLN A 2 -39.62 -24.99 -13.79
C GLN A 2 -38.15 -24.56 -13.89
N GLN A 3 -37.84 -23.33 -13.51
CA GLN A 3 -36.46 -22.86 -13.39
C GLN A 3 -35.76 -23.73 -12.32
N ARG A 4 -34.70 -24.44 -12.71
CA ARG A 4 -33.86 -25.19 -11.76
C ARG A 4 -33.23 -24.19 -10.79
N ALA A 5 -33.31 -24.51 -9.50
CA ALA A 5 -32.65 -23.71 -8.47
C ALA A 5 -31.14 -23.58 -8.80
N PRO A 6 -30.53 -22.41 -8.58
CA PRO A 6 -29.10 -22.22 -8.84
C PRO A 6 -28.31 -23.25 -8.03
N VAL A 7 -27.29 -23.85 -8.62
CA VAL A 7 -26.39 -24.79 -7.94
C VAL A 7 -25.13 -24.01 -7.55
N LEU A 8 -24.78 -24.06 -6.28
CA LEU A 8 -23.56 -23.50 -5.73
C LEU A 8 -22.49 -24.58 -5.70
N THR A 9 -21.32 -24.29 -6.25
CA THR A 9 -20.14 -25.15 -6.13
C THR A 9 -19.29 -24.64 -4.99
N LEU A 10 -19.21 -25.41 -3.90
CA LEU A 10 -18.43 -25.07 -2.71
C LEU A 10 -17.14 -25.88 -2.70
N LYS A 11 -16.00 -25.18 -2.60
CA LYS A 11 -14.70 -25.80 -2.32
C LYS A 11 -14.47 -25.74 -0.81
N LEU A 12 -14.54 -26.88 -0.15
CA LEU A 12 -14.49 -27.02 1.31
C LEU A 12 -13.19 -27.74 1.70
N ARG A 13 -12.53 -27.30 2.77
CA ARG A 13 -11.42 -28.04 3.39
C ARG A 13 -11.94 -28.71 4.66
N GLY A 14 -11.79 -30.02 4.77
CA GLY A 14 -12.21 -30.76 5.96
C GLY A 14 -11.31 -30.44 7.14
N LEU A 15 -11.84 -29.82 8.19
CA LEU A 15 -11.05 -29.43 9.37
C LEU A 15 -10.46 -30.63 10.14
N ARG A 16 -11.07 -31.82 10.04
CA ARG A 16 -10.56 -33.05 10.68
C ARG A 16 -9.56 -33.85 9.83
N THR A 17 -9.59 -33.65 8.51
CA THR A 17 -8.85 -34.51 7.57
C THR A 17 -7.87 -33.73 6.70
N GLY A 18 -7.87 -32.40 6.77
CA GLY A 18 -7.09 -31.50 5.92
C GLY A 18 -7.45 -31.51 4.43
N ARG A 19 -8.29 -32.47 3.99
CA ARG A 19 -8.61 -32.74 2.59
C ARG A 19 -9.57 -31.70 2.01
N THR A 20 -9.21 -31.17 0.85
CA THR A 20 -10.10 -30.33 0.05
C THR A 20 -11.11 -31.21 -0.69
N MET A 21 -12.38 -30.85 -0.63
CA MET A 21 -13.46 -31.48 -1.36
C MET A 21 -14.28 -30.40 -2.07
N GLU A 22 -14.75 -30.73 -3.27
CA GLU A 22 -15.68 -29.90 -4.00
C GLU A 22 -17.09 -30.49 -3.85
N ARG A 23 -18.05 -29.66 -3.47
CA ARG A 23 -19.43 -30.09 -3.23
C ARG A 23 -20.39 -29.16 -3.94
N ASN A 24 -21.20 -29.74 -4.81
CA ASN A 24 -22.32 -29.05 -5.45
C ASN A 24 -23.55 -29.10 -4.53
N VAL A 25 -24.08 -27.93 -4.21
CA VAL A 25 -25.16 -27.75 -3.25
C VAL A 25 -26.27 -26.90 -3.91
N PRO A 26 -27.56 -27.29 -3.85
CA PRO A 26 -28.64 -26.42 -4.27
C PRO A 26 -28.63 -25.09 -3.51
N GLY A 27 -28.86 -23.97 -4.20
CA GLY A 27 -28.77 -22.61 -3.62
C GLY A 27 -29.79 -22.31 -2.52
N ASN A 28 -30.77 -23.20 -2.31
CA ASN A 28 -31.75 -23.12 -1.24
C ASN A 28 -31.45 -24.08 -0.07
N GLN A 29 -30.35 -24.84 -0.10
CA GLN A 29 -29.98 -25.75 0.97
C GLN A 29 -29.43 -24.97 2.17
N LYS A 30 -30.06 -25.14 3.33
CA LYS A 30 -29.55 -24.60 4.59
C LYS A 30 -28.31 -25.39 5.03
N LEU A 31 -27.20 -24.69 5.25
CA LEU A 31 -25.99 -25.23 5.84
C LEU A 31 -25.95 -24.87 7.33
N THR A 32 -25.56 -25.81 8.17
CA THR A 32 -25.33 -25.56 9.60
C THR A 32 -23.90 -25.09 9.78
N LEU A 33 -23.71 -23.93 10.42
CA LEU A 33 -22.38 -23.47 10.81
C LEU A 33 -21.85 -24.37 11.93
N ALA A 34 -20.62 -24.84 11.76
CA ALA A 34 -19.88 -25.53 12.80
C ALA A 34 -19.16 -24.47 13.64
N GLU A 35 -19.53 -24.33 14.91
CA GLU A 35 -18.77 -23.52 15.86
C GLU A 35 -17.48 -24.25 16.22
N VAL A 36 -16.37 -23.55 16.03
CA VAL A 36 -15.02 -24.04 16.29
C VAL A 36 -14.38 -23.06 17.25
N ASP A 37 -13.82 -23.59 18.32
CA ASP A 37 -13.12 -22.82 19.34
C ASP A 37 -11.61 -23.00 19.14
N THR A 38 -10.85 -21.92 19.29
CA THR A 38 -9.38 -21.99 19.26
C THR A 38 -8.85 -21.67 20.65
N ARG A 39 -7.87 -22.45 21.13
CA ARG A 39 -7.25 -22.26 22.44
C ARG A 39 -5.74 -22.39 22.37
N GLU A 40 -5.04 -21.50 23.07
CA GLU A 40 -3.60 -21.62 23.26
C GLU A 40 -3.27 -22.89 24.05
N ALA A 41 -2.31 -23.64 23.56
CA ALA A 41 -1.84 -24.86 24.18
C ALA A 41 -0.33 -25.01 24.04
N GLN A 42 0.25 -25.81 24.93
CA GLN A 42 1.67 -26.17 24.90
C GLN A 42 1.82 -27.64 24.54
N TYR A 43 2.66 -27.97 23.56
CA TYR A 43 3.01 -29.36 23.27
C TYR A 43 3.90 -29.92 24.38
N LEU A 44 3.51 -31.04 24.98
CA LEU A 44 4.21 -31.61 26.13
C LEU A 44 5.19 -32.72 25.74
N TYR A 45 4.67 -33.84 25.23
CA TYR A 45 5.43 -35.03 24.85
C TYR A 45 4.58 -35.91 23.93
N SER A 46 5.20 -36.89 23.29
CA SER A 46 4.53 -37.96 22.56
C SER A 46 4.71 -39.32 23.25
N ASP A 47 3.70 -40.18 23.12
CA ASP A 47 3.73 -41.57 23.55
C ASP A 47 3.08 -42.45 22.48
N GLY A 48 3.91 -43.20 21.75
CA GLY A 48 3.46 -43.96 20.57
C GLY A 48 2.90 -43.04 19.48
N ASP A 49 1.63 -43.25 19.12
CA ASP A 49 0.93 -42.47 18.09
C ASP A 49 0.14 -41.28 18.67
N LEU A 50 0.27 -40.99 19.96
CA LEU A 50 -0.42 -39.92 20.66
C LEU A 50 0.53 -38.79 21.05
N TYR A 51 0.08 -37.56 20.82
CA TYR A 51 0.77 -36.32 21.12
C TYR A 51 -0.08 -35.51 22.10
N TYR A 52 0.50 -35.12 23.23
CA TYR A 52 -0.23 -34.48 24.32
C TYR A 52 -0.01 -32.97 24.31
N PHE A 53 -1.10 -32.21 24.28
CA PHE A 53 -1.10 -30.75 24.34
C PHE A 53 -1.83 -30.28 25.60
N MET A 54 -1.28 -29.30 26.30
CA MET A 54 -1.88 -28.74 27.51
C MET A 54 -2.41 -27.35 27.25
N ASP A 55 -3.71 -27.13 27.46
CA ASP A 55 -4.34 -25.81 27.41
C ASP A 55 -3.68 -24.88 28.44
N THR A 56 -3.20 -23.72 28.00
CA THR A 56 -2.43 -22.78 28.85
C THR A 56 -3.28 -22.09 29.92
N SER A 57 -4.60 -22.05 29.73
CA SER A 57 -5.55 -21.40 30.63
C SER A 57 -6.19 -22.37 31.61
N THR A 58 -6.58 -23.55 31.15
CA THR A 58 -7.29 -24.54 31.97
C THR A 58 -6.38 -25.64 32.53
N PHE A 59 -5.17 -25.79 31.98
CA PHE A 59 -4.24 -26.88 32.27
C PHE A 59 -4.76 -28.28 31.90
N ASP A 60 -5.87 -28.36 31.15
CA ASP A 60 -6.41 -29.61 30.64
C ASP A 60 -5.52 -30.18 29.53
N GLN A 61 -5.34 -31.49 29.52
CA GLN A 61 -4.55 -32.19 28.50
C GLN A 61 -5.43 -32.77 27.40
N HIS A 62 -5.02 -32.50 26.17
CA HIS A 62 -5.70 -32.88 24.94
C HIS A 62 -4.78 -33.79 24.11
N PRO A 63 -5.06 -35.10 24.02
CA PRO A 63 -4.31 -36.00 23.16
C PRO A 63 -4.78 -35.90 21.69
N LEU A 64 -3.81 -35.86 20.77
CA LEU A 64 -4.04 -35.89 19.33
C LEU A 64 -3.25 -37.03 18.68
N THR A 65 -3.82 -37.64 17.64
CA THR A 65 -3.17 -38.72 16.88
C THR A 65 -2.33 -38.17 15.74
N THR A 66 -1.33 -38.93 15.29
CA THR A 66 -0.52 -38.62 14.10
C THR A 66 -1.37 -38.19 12.89
N ASP A 67 -2.49 -38.90 12.62
CA ASP A 67 -3.41 -38.58 11.51
C ASP A 67 -4.04 -37.18 11.60
N ARG A 68 -4.20 -36.62 12.81
CA ARG A 68 -4.80 -35.30 13.02
C ARG A 68 -3.77 -34.17 12.94
N LEU A 69 -2.52 -34.48 13.25
CA LEU A 69 -1.42 -33.50 13.21
C LEU A 69 -0.78 -33.43 11.82
N GLY A 70 -0.68 -34.55 11.12
CA GLY A 70 -0.09 -34.61 9.78
C GLY A 70 1.31 -33.99 9.75
N ASP A 71 1.53 -33.08 8.80
CA ASP A 71 2.83 -32.42 8.60
C ASP A 71 3.21 -31.49 9.76
N ALA A 72 2.28 -31.14 10.66
CA ALA A 72 2.57 -30.27 11.79
C ALA A 72 3.64 -30.84 12.73
N LEU A 73 3.76 -32.17 12.78
CA LEU A 73 4.77 -32.89 13.55
C LEU A 73 6.21 -32.58 13.11
N LEU A 74 6.39 -32.13 11.87
CA LEU A 74 7.71 -31.73 11.36
C LEU A 74 8.14 -30.33 11.84
N TYR A 75 7.22 -29.56 12.40
CA TYR A 75 7.44 -28.15 12.75
C TYR A 75 7.38 -27.88 14.26
N ILE A 76 6.88 -28.81 15.07
CA ILE A 76 6.72 -28.63 16.52
C ILE A 76 7.72 -29.48 17.31
N LYS A 77 8.20 -28.92 18.43
CA LYS A 77 8.98 -29.65 19.44
C LYS A 77 8.36 -29.49 20.83
N GLU A 78 8.75 -30.38 21.73
CA GLU A 78 8.30 -30.31 23.12
C GLU A 78 8.53 -28.90 23.69
N GLN A 79 7.55 -28.44 24.47
CA GLN A 79 7.45 -27.09 25.04
C GLN A 79 6.98 -25.97 24.09
N ASP A 80 6.83 -26.22 22.78
CA ASP A 80 6.32 -25.20 21.85
C ASP A 80 4.87 -24.80 22.15
N GLN A 81 4.56 -23.53 21.94
CA GLN A 81 3.20 -22.99 22.02
C GLN A 81 2.51 -23.05 20.65
N VAL A 82 1.28 -23.54 20.65
CA VAL A 82 0.45 -23.76 19.46
C VAL A 82 -1.00 -23.45 19.75
N GLU A 83 -1.83 -23.34 18.72
CA GLU A 83 -3.27 -23.14 18.87
C GLU A 83 -4.02 -24.46 18.60
N LEU A 84 -4.72 -24.98 19.61
CA LEU A 84 -5.64 -26.11 19.46
C LEU A 84 -6.95 -25.63 18.87
N VAL A 85 -7.36 -26.26 17.77
CA VAL A 85 -8.67 -26.08 17.17
C VAL A 85 -9.59 -27.17 17.71
N LEU A 86 -10.65 -26.77 18.43
CA LEU A 86 -11.62 -27.65 19.05
C LEU A 86 -12.98 -27.54 18.36
N TYR A 87 -13.63 -28.68 18.14
CA TYR A 87 -15.02 -28.74 17.68
C TYR A 87 -15.85 -29.48 18.71
N LYS A 88 -16.80 -28.79 19.35
CA LYS A 88 -17.62 -29.31 20.46
C LYS A 88 -16.77 -29.85 21.62
N GLY A 89 -15.64 -29.20 21.91
CA GLY A 89 -14.70 -29.61 22.95
C GLY A 89 -13.73 -30.73 22.57
N ASP A 90 -13.88 -31.33 21.38
CA ASP A 90 -12.91 -32.31 20.87
C ASP A 90 -11.79 -31.59 20.09
N PRO A 91 -10.50 -31.77 20.43
CA PRO A 91 -9.39 -31.22 19.66
C PRO A 91 -9.33 -31.91 18.30
N ILE A 92 -9.45 -31.15 17.20
CA ILE A 92 -9.50 -31.69 15.83
C ILE A 92 -8.21 -31.45 15.04
N SER A 93 -7.51 -30.36 15.27
CA SER A 93 -6.25 -30.01 14.63
C SER A 93 -5.45 -29.03 15.48
N VAL A 94 -4.20 -28.80 15.10
CA VAL A 94 -3.33 -27.76 15.66
C VAL A 94 -3.07 -26.74 14.56
N GLU A 95 -3.18 -25.46 14.90
CA GLU A 95 -2.66 -24.36 14.10
C GLU A 95 -1.26 -23.99 14.59
N LEU A 96 -0.34 -23.93 13.63
CA LEU A 96 1.06 -23.60 13.87
C LEU A 96 1.26 -22.09 13.78
N PRO A 97 2.23 -21.54 14.52
CA PRO A 97 2.69 -20.18 14.26
C PRO A 97 3.23 -20.08 12.83
N THR A 98 3.24 -18.87 12.28
CA THR A 98 3.71 -18.58 10.91
C THR A 98 5.14 -19.07 10.65
N PHE A 99 5.97 -19.10 11.70
CA PHE A 99 7.32 -19.65 11.64
C PHE A 99 7.69 -20.37 12.94
N VAL A 100 8.64 -21.29 12.84
CA VAL A 100 9.19 -22.06 13.97
C VAL A 100 10.72 -21.98 13.96
N GLU A 101 11.34 -22.04 15.14
CA GLU A 101 12.80 -22.09 15.28
C GLU A 101 13.24 -23.53 15.58
N LEU A 102 13.96 -24.13 14.64
CA LEU A 102 14.41 -25.51 14.71
C LEU A 102 15.94 -25.59 14.60
N ARG A 103 16.57 -26.46 15.38
CA ARG A 103 18.02 -26.69 15.30
C ARG A 103 18.39 -27.58 14.10
N VAL A 104 19.47 -27.25 13.42
CA VAL A 104 20.09 -28.07 12.36
C VAL A 104 20.85 -29.22 13.01
N GLU A 105 20.45 -30.45 12.68
CA GLU A 105 21.07 -31.69 13.17
C GLU A 105 22.14 -32.22 12.20
N ASP A 106 21.89 -32.14 10.90
CA ASP A 106 22.82 -32.61 9.87
C ASP A 106 22.83 -31.70 8.64
N THR A 107 24.01 -31.35 8.13
CA THR A 107 24.17 -30.61 6.86
C THR A 107 25.58 -30.78 6.29
N PRO A 108 25.75 -30.83 4.96
CA PRO A 108 27.08 -30.90 4.34
C PRO A 108 27.99 -29.72 4.72
N PRO A 109 29.32 -29.94 4.83
CA PRO A 109 30.26 -28.88 5.15
C PRO A 109 30.33 -27.84 4.03
N ALA A 110 30.52 -26.57 4.40
CA ALA A 110 30.72 -25.49 3.43
C ALA A 110 32.05 -25.67 2.68
N VAL A 111 31.99 -25.73 1.35
CA VAL A 111 33.20 -25.81 0.50
C VAL A 111 33.62 -24.38 0.11
N LYS A 112 34.88 -24.01 0.40
CA LYS A 112 35.48 -22.74 -0.02
C LYS A 112 35.43 -22.61 -1.55
N GLY A 113 34.51 -21.79 -2.06
CA GLY A 113 34.37 -21.52 -3.51
C GLY A 113 32.96 -21.18 -3.98
N ASN A 114 31.92 -21.46 -3.18
CA ASN A 114 30.53 -21.15 -3.54
C ASN A 114 30.09 -19.78 -3.02
N THR A 115 30.67 -18.71 -3.56
CA THR A 115 30.37 -17.31 -3.22
C THR A 115 29.30 -16.70 -4.13
N ALA A 116 28.38 -17.50 -4.65
CA ALA A 116 27.25 -17.00 -5.42
C ALA A 116 26.06 -16.75 -4.46
N GLN A 117 25.61 -15.51 -4.36
CA GLN A 117 24.36 -15.13 -3.69
C GLN A 117 23.22 -16.04 -4.17
N GLY A 118 22.46 -16.62 -3.23
CA GLY A 118 21.33 -17.51 -3.53
C GLY A 118 21.65 -19.00 -3.68
N SER A 119 22.87 -19.45 -3.36
CA SER A 119 23.18 -20.88 -3.34
C SER A 119 22.75 -21.52 -2.02
N THR A 120 21.97 -22.60 -2.07
CA THR A 120 21.50 -23.36 -0.91
C THR A 120 22.11 -24.76 -0.85
N LYS A 121 22.11 -25.36 0.34
CA LYS A 121 22.45 -26.76 0.61
C LYS A 121 21.33 -27.41 1.43
N PRO A 122 21.12 -28.73 1.31
CA PRO A 122 20.18 -29.43 2.17
C PRO A 122 20.67 -29.45 3.63
N ALA A 123 19.74 -29.31 4.56
CA ALA A 123 19.94 -29.50 5.98
C ALA A 123 18.75 -30.25 6.59
N LYS A 124 19.06 -31.15 7.52
CA LYS A 124 18.08 -31.88 8.31
C LYS A 124 17.98 -31.25 9.69
N LEU A 125 16.76 -30.97 10.13
CA LEU A 125 16.47 -30.31 11.41
C LEU A 125 16.17 -31.33 12.51
N GLU A 126 16.15 -30.87 13.76
CA GLU A 126 15.93 -31.69 14.96
C GLU A 126 14.59 -32.44 15.00
N THR A 127 13.60 -31.95 14.26
CA THR A 127 12.29 -32.61 14.07
C THR A 127 12.30 -33.66 12.96
N GLY A 128 13.42 -33.77 12.22
CA GLY A 128 13.56 -34.61 11.03
C GLY A 128 13.16 -33.93 9.72
N LEU A 129 12.75 -32.66 9.75
CA LEU A 129 12.41 -31.89 8.54
C LEU A 129 13.64 -31.63 7.68
N ASP A 130 13.54 -31.90 6.37
CA ASP A 130 14.57 -31.58 5.38
C ASP A 130 14.27 -30.21 4.74
N VAL A 131 15.23 -29.27 4.81
CA VAL A 131 15.09 -27.90 4.31
C VAL A 131 16.30 -27.47 3.48
N GLN A 132 16.13 -26.50 2.60
CA GLN A 132 17.24 -25.85 1.90
C GLN A 132 17.71 -24.63 2.70
N VAL A 133 18.96 -24.64 3.14
CA VAL A 133 19.58 -23.54 3.91
C VAL A 133 20.76 -22.96 3.16
N PRO A 134 21.14 -21.70 3.41
CA PRO A 134 22.37 -21.12 2.86
C PRO A 134 23.63 -21.90 3.26
N PHE A 135 24.68 -21.82 2.45
CA PHE A 135 25.95 -22.53 2.72
C PHE A 135 26.62 -22.16 4.04
N PHE A 136 26.33 -20.97 4.60
CA PHE A 136 26.90 -20.51 5.87
C PHE A 136 26.31 -21.19 7.10
N VAL A 137 25.14 -21.83 6.99
CA VAL A 137 24.47 -22.51 8.11
C VAL A 137 25.23 -23.79 8.47
N ASN A 138 25.47 -24.03 9.76
CA ASN A 138 26.21 -25.17 10.28
C ASN A 138 25.34 -26.04 11.19
N VAL A 139 25.80 -27.27 11.42
CA VAL A 139 25.20 -28.16 12.41
C VAL A 139 25.23 -27.49 13.78
N GLY A 140 24.09 -27.50 14.47
CA GLY A 140 23.89 -26.86 15.77
C GLY A 140 23.26 -25.46 15.70
N ASP A 141 23.26 -24.82 14.53
CA ASP A 141 22.58 -23.54 14.34
C ASP A 141 21.07 -23.74 14.47
N ALA A 142 20.37 -22.83 15.14
CA ALA A 142 18.92 -22.75 15.03
C ALA A 142 18.57 -21.96 13.77
N VAL A 143 17.53 -22.38 13.08
CA VAL A 143 17.07 -21.76 11.84
C VAL A 143 15.57 -21.52 11.94
N ARG A 144 15.10 -20.42 11.35
CA ARG A 144 13.66 -20.12 11.28
C ARG A 144 13.10 -20.77 10.03
N ILE A 145 11.96 -21.43 10.14
CA ILE A 145 11.28 -22.10 9.02
C ILE A 145 9.85 -21.57 8.93
N ASP A 146 9.39 -21.18 7.73
CA ASP A 146 7.98 -20.86 7.48
C ASP A 146 7.16 -22.16 7.48
N THR A 147 6.16 -22.26 8.35
CA THR A 147 5.36 -23.49 8.53
C THR A 147 4.36 -23.74 7.39
N ARG A 148 4.16 -22.75 6.50
CA ARG A 148 3.23 -22.82 5.37
C ARG A 148 3.94 -23.29 4.09
N SER A 149 5.18 -22.85 3.86
CA SER A 149 5.99 -23.24 2.70
C SER A 149 7.02 -24.33 3.01
N GLY A 150 7.42 -24.47 4.28
CA GLY A 150 8.52 -25.36 4.68
C GLY A 150 9.91 -24.82 4.35
N GLU A 151 10.02 -23.54 4.00
CA GLU A 151 11.27 -22.93 3.55
C GLU A 151 12.01 -22.25 4.70
N TYR A 152 13.35 -22.20 4.58
CA TYR A 152 14.21 -21.46 5.48
C TYR A 152 13.94 -19.95 5.39
N LEU A 153 13.71 -19.34 6.54
CA LEU A 153 13.66 -17.91 6.75
C LEU A 153 15.03 -17.45 7.26
N GLU A 154 15.61 -16.46 6.60
CA GLU A 154 16.91 -15.91 6.99
C GLU A 154 16.89 -15.43 8.45
N ARG A 155 17.72 -16.09 9.27
CA ARG A 155 17.92 -15.73 10.68
C ARG A 155 18.63 -14.37 10.69
N ASP A 156 17.92 -13.34 11.14
CA ASP A 156 18.34 -11.94 11.14
C ASP A 156 18.48 -11.29 9.76
N SER A 157 17.51 -11.49 8.89
CA SER A 157 17.18 -10.36 8.03
C SER A 157 16.27 -9.41 8.81
N LEU A 158 16.79 -8.22 9.13
CA LEU A 158 15.95 -7.02 9.25
C LEU A 158 14.99 -6.91 8.03
N GLU A 159 15.26 -7.65 6.95
CA GLU A 159 14.43 -7.83 5.78
C GLU A 159 13.24 -8.82 5.94
N ALA A 160 13.04 -9.50 7.07
CA ALA A 160 11.87 -10.37 7.29
C ALA A 160 10.83 -9.76 8.26
N ASP A 161 11.20 -8.73 9.01
CA ASP A 161 10.26 -7.97 9.82
C ASP A 161 9.50 -6.99 8.91
N PHE A 162 8.17 -7.12 8.83
CA PHE A 162 7.33 -6.19 8.07
C PHE A 162 7.56 -4.73 8.50
N PHE A 163 7.92 -4.51 9.78
CA PHE A 163 8.24 -3.19 10.34
C PHE A 163 9.63 -2.66 9.96
N LEU A 164 10.55 -3.52 9.51
CA LEU A 164 11.93 -3.15 9.19
C LEU A 164 12.23 -3.05 7.68
N ASN A 165 11.24 -3.41 6.86
CA ASN A 165 11.26 -3.24 5.40
C ASN A 165 10.56 -1.98 4.89
N ASP A 166 9.75 -1.33 5.72
CA ASP A 166 8.98 -0.12 5.42
C ASP A 166 9.24 0.90 6.54
N LEU A 167 10.47 1.42 6.61
CA LEU A 167 10.79 2.52 7.52
C LEU A 167 10.84 3.84 6.79
N TRP A 168 10.20 4.81 7.40
CA TRP A 168 10.39 6.22 7.12
C TRP A 168 11.33 6.82 8.17
N MET A 169 12.48 7.32 7.74
CA MET A 169 13.45 8.01 8.60
C MET A 169 13.63 9.45 8.17
N ARG A 170 13.61 10.34 9.15
CA ARG A 170 13.78 11.78 9.00
C ARG A 170 15.14 12.18 9.54
N GLY A 171 15.85 13.04 8.82
CA GLY A 171 17.12 13.59 9.29
C GLY A 171 17.76 14.57 8.32
N GLU A 172 18.80 15.23 8.80
CA GLU A 172 19.65 16.08 7.97
C GLU A 172 20.64 15.19 7.21
N VAL A 173 20.74 15.38 5.90
CA VAL A 173 21.70 14.70 5.03
C VAL A 173 23.10 15.21 5.33
N SER A 174 24.02 14.28 5.51
CA SER A 174 25.44 14.55 5.71
C SER A 174 26.31 13.53 4.97
N ASN A 175 27.57 13.88 4.69
CA ASN A 175 28.53 13.01 4.01
C ASN A 175 28.02 12.48 2.64
N LEU A 176 27.28 13.30 1.90
CA LEU A 176 26.67 12.91 0.64
C LEU A 176 27.72 12.67 -0.44
N THR A 177 27.74 11.47 -1.01
CA THR A 177 28.62 11.08 -2.11
C THR A 177 27.82 10.37 -3.20
N ARG A 178 28.10 10.71 -4.46
CA ARG A 178 27.51 10.04 -5.62
C ARG A 178 28.54 9.17 -6.33
N SER A 179 28.22 7.89 -6.55
CA SER A 179 29.09 6.99 -7.30
C SER A 179 29.01 7.23 -8.81
N ALA A 180 30.02 6.76 -9.54
CA ALA A 180 30.01 6.79 -11.02
C ALA A 180 28.84 6.00 -11.63
N ALA A 181 28.33 4.98 -10.93
CA ALA A 181 27.14 4.21 -11.30
C ALA A 181 25.81 4.95 -11.00
N GLY A 182 25.87 6.10 -10.32
CA GLY A 182 24.71 6.92 -9.99
C GLY A 182 24.01 6.52 -8.68
N HIS A 183 24.65 5.77 -7.79
CA HIS A 183 24.15 5.48 -6.44
C HIS A 183 24.51 6.63 -5.49
N PHE A 184 23.65 6.89 -4.52
CA PHE A 184 23.90 7.89 -3.47
C PHE A 184 24.27 7.19 -2.17
N TYR A 185 25.32 7.68 -1.53
CA TYR A 185 25.76 7.27 -0.19
C TYR A 185 25.69 8.51 0.68
N PHE A 186 24.96 8.45 1.78
CA PHE A 186 24.77 9.58 2.67
C PHE A 186 24.55 9.11 4.11
N THR A 187 24.52 10.04 5.05
CA THR A 187 24.20 9.78 6.45
C THR A 187 23.04 10.68 6.83
N LEU A 188 21.97 10.11 7.37
CA LEU A 188 20.92 10.88 8.04
C LEU A 188 21.32 11.05 9.49
N LYS A 189 21.35 12.29 9.98
CA LYS A 189 21.64 12.63 11.36
C LYS A 189 20.52 13.45 11.99
N ASP A 190 20.36 13.30 13.30
CA ASP A 190 19.58 14.20 14.15
C ASP A 190 20.46 14.75 15.29
N SER A 191 19.87 15.33 16.32
CA SER A 191 20.60 15.89 17.47
C SER A 191 21.31 14.85 18.35
N ALA A 192 20.97 13.56 18.24
CA ALA A 192 21.39 12.52 19.17
C ALA A 192 22.03 11.29 18.48
N SER A 193 21.82 11.11 17.18
CA SER A 193 22.08 9.87 16.46
C SER A 193 22.35 10.11 14.96
N GLN A 194 22.94 9.11 14.32
CA GLN A 194 23.17 9.10 12.89
C GLN A 194 23.05 7.69 12.33
N VAL A 195 22.57 7.56 11.10
CA VAL A 195 22.43 6.30 10.37
C VAL A 195 22.98 6.45 8.95
N ARG A 196 23.77 5.48 8.50
CA ARG A 196 24.27 5.47 7.12
C ARG A 196 23.18 4.99 6.19
N CYS A 197 23.11 5.61 5.02
CA CYS A 197 22.11 5.35 4.01
C CYS A 197 22.79 5.10 2.66
N VAL A 198 22.25 4.14 1.93
CA VAL A 198 22.64 3.84 0.55
C VAL A 198 21.38 3.82 -0.31
N MET A 199 21.41 4.54 -1.42
CA MET A 199 20.31 4.58 -2.38
C MET A 199 20.82 4.07 -3.73
N PHE A 200 20.36 2.88 -4.12
CA PHE A 200 20.70 2.25 -5.40
C PHE A 200 19.76 2.71 -6.51
N ARG A 201 20.23 2.76 -7.76
CA ARG A 201 19.34 3.01 -8.92
C ARG A 201 18.50 1.73 -9.12
N PRO A 202 17.16 1.77 -9.26
CA PRO A 202 16.31 2.86 -9.78
C PRO A 202 15.54 3.69 -8.74
N ALA A 203 16.02 3.80 -7.49
CA ALA A 203 15.36 4.57 -6.44
C ALA A 203 14.99 6.01 -6.83
N HIS A 204 13.87 6.52 -6.28
CA HIS A 204 13.27 7.81 -6.61
C HIS A 204 13.68 8.91 -5.63
N GLY A 205 13.83 10.15 -6.12
CA GLY A 205 14.06 11.31 -5.27
C GLY A 205 15.50 11.53 -4.80
N GLY A 206 16.48 10.83 -5.38
CA GLY A 206 17.91 11.08 -5.11
C GLY A 206 18.38 12.49 -5.48
N GLU A 207 17.66 13.18 -6.36
CA GLU A 207 17.85 14.60 -6.71
C GLU A 207 17.52 15.57 -5.56
N HIS A 208 16.77 15.12 -4.55
CA HIS A 208 16.44 15.91 -3.37
C HIS A 208 17.51 15.80 -2.27
N LEU A 209 18.49 14.90 -2.40
CA LEU A 209 19.59 14.76 -1.46
C LEU A 209 20.60 15.90 -1.68
N ALA A 210 20.75 16.76 -0.68
CA ALA A 210 21.74 17.83 -0.63
C ALA A 210 22.45 17.85 0.73
N GLU A 211 23.74 18.14 0.76
CA GLU A 211 24.50 18.26 2.03
C GLU A 211 23.87 19.33 2.93
N GLY A 212 23.55 18.98 4.17
CA GLY A 212 22.82 19.84 5.12
C GLY A 212 21.31 19.94 4.86
N GLY A 213 20.78 19.25 3.85
CA GLY A 213 19.36 19.23 3.52
C GLY A 213 18.57 18.33 4.45
N ALA A 214 17.42 18.79 4.91
CA ALA A 214 16.49 17.99 5.69
C ALA A 214 15.65 17.10 4.77
N VAL A 215 15.64 15.79 5.00
CA VAL A 215 14.91 14.82 4.17
C VAL A 215 14.19 13.76 4.99
N ILE A 216 13.17 13.18 4.38
CA ILE A 216 12.55 11.94 4.81
C ILE A 216 12.91 10.87 3.77
N ALA A 217 13.58 9.81 4.21
CA ALA A 217 13.93 8.66 3.38
C ALA A 217 13.06 7.47 3.77
N HIS A 218 12.56 6.75 2.77
CA HIS A 218 11.89 5.47 2.94
C HIS A 218 12.82 4.33 2.48
N GLY A 219 12.75 3.21 3.18
CA GLY A 219 13.43 1.99 2.79
C GLY A 219 13.56 0.98 3.92
N ARG A 220 14.54 0.08 3.77
CA ARG A 220 14.73 -1.07 4.66
C ARG A 220 16.07 -1.04 5.37
N VAL A 221 16.09 -1.52 6.61
CA VAL A 221 17.36 -1.66 7.33
C VAL A 221 18.10 -2.90 6.85
N SER A 222 19.40 -2.75 6.63
CA SER A 222 20.31 -3.80 6.18
C SER A 222 21.58 -3.74 7.01
N LEU A 223 22.20 -4.89 7.25
CA LEU A 223 23.49 -5.01 7.92
C LEU A 223 24.60 -5.14 6.88
N TYR A 224 25.56 -4.22 6.86
CA TYR A 224 26.75 -4.35 6.03
C TYR A 224 27.78 -5.28 6.69
N GLU A 225 27.69 -6.57 6.40
CA GLU A 225 28.41 -7.66 7.09
C GLU A 225 29.93 -7.46 7.21
N VAL A 226 30.57 -6.84 6.22
CA VAL A 226 32.03 -6.66 6.20
C VAL A 226 32.52 -5.70 7.30
N ARG A 227 31.68 -4.73 7.71
CA ARG A 227 32.02 -3.77 8.78
C ARG A 227 31.11 -3.88 10.01
N GLY A 228 30.05 -4.68 9.95
CA GLY A 228 29.05 -4.79 11.02
C GLY A 228 28.24 -3.51 11.22
N ASP A 229 28.22 -2.62 10.23
CA ASP A 229 27.50 -1.35 10.30
C ASP A 229 26.04 -1.54 9.86
N LEU A 230 25.09 -1.07 10.67
CA LEU A 230 23.69 -0.94 10.24
C LEU A 230 23.57 0.20 9.24
N GLN A 231 22.84 -0.05 8.16
CA GLN A 231 22.57 0.92 7.11
C GLN A 231 21.10 0.87 6.67
N LEU A 232 20.55 1.99 6.22
CA LEU A 232 19.30 2.04 5.49
C LEU A 232 19.57 1.89 4.00
N ILE A 233 18.94 0.90 3.36
CA ILE A 233 18.83 0.89 1.90
C ILE A 233 17.59 1.69 1.55
N ALA A 234 17.79 2.94 1.12
CA ALA A 234 16.72 3.85 0.75
C ALA A 234 16.28 3.62 -0.69
N ASP A 235 14.97 3.51 -0.92
CA ASP A 235 14.35 3.41 -2.24
C ASP A 235 13.60 4.68 -2.65
N LEU A 236 13.32 5.57 -1.69
CA LEU A 236 12.71 6.89 -1.88
C LEU A 236 13.35 7.90 -0.92
N ALA A 237 13.61 9.11 -1.42
CA ALA A 237 13.99 10.26 -0.60
C ALA A 237 13.18 11.49 -1.00
N GLN A 238 12.68 12.23 -0.01
CA GLN A 238 11.90 13.44 -0.21
C GLN A 238 12.38 14.53 0.75
N PRO A 239 12.28 15.82 0.41
CA PRO A 239 12.55 16.89 1.35
C PRO A 239 11.66 16.79 2.61
N GLU A 240 12.21 17.14 3.77
CA GLU A 240 11.44 17.23 5.01
C GLU A 240 10.32 18.28 4.85
N GLY A 241 9.08 17.88 5.15
CA GLY A 241 7.86 18.66 4.92
C GLY A 241 6.82 17.93 4.06
N VAL A 242 7.22 17.03 3.16
CA VAL A 242 6.29 16.31 2.26
C VAL A 242 5.42 15.27 3.00
N GLY A 243 5.95 14.61 4.04
CA GLY A 243 5.19 13.61 4.82
C GLY A 243 4.14 14.20 5.77
N GLU A 244 4.38 15.40 6.32
CA GLU A 244 3.37 16.13 7.10
C GLU A 244 2.23 16.62 6.21
N LEU A 245 2.56 17.13 5.03
CA LEU A 245 1.60 17.50 4.00
C LEU A 245 0.80 16.27 3.53
N HIS A 246 1.42 15.11 3.32
CA HIS A 246 0.68 13.89 2.95
C HIS A 246 -0.27 13.43 4.07
N LEU A 247 0.17 13.46 5.33
CA LEU A 247 -0.67 13.12 6.47
C LEU A 247 -1.82 14.13 6.66
N GLU A 248 -1.55 15.42 6.46
CA GLU A 248 -2.55 16.49 6.48
C GLU A 248 -3.58 16.32 5.36
N LEU A 249 -3.12 15.95 4.15
CA LEU A 249 -3.97 15.65 3.00
C LEU A 249 -4.91 14.48 3.28
N GLU A 250 -4.40 13.35 3.81
CA GLU A 250 -5.24 12.19 4.12
C GLU A 250 -6.24 12.48 5.25
N ARG A 251 -5.82 13.22 6.30
CA ARG A 251 -6.73 13.69 7.35
C ARG A 251 -7.84 14.59 6.79
N LEU A 252 -7.48 15.49 5.89
CA LEU A 252 -8.44 16.40 5.27
C LEU A 252 -9.40 15.66 4.34
N LYS A 253 -8.93 14.68 3.57
CA LYS A 253 -9.79 13.81 2.74
C LYS A 253 -10.84 13.10 3.59
N VAL A 254 -10.43 12.44 4.67
CA VAL A 254 -11.38 11.76 5.59
C VAL A 254 -12.41 12.74 6.15
N LYS A 255 -11.97 13.94 6.57
CA LYS A 255 -12.87 14.99 7.09
C LYS A 255 -13.90 15.42 6.04
N LEU A 256 -13.47 15.81 4.85
CA LEU A 256 -14.35 16.32 3.79
C LEU A 256 -15.24 15.24 3.20
N GLU A 257 -14.79 13.99 3.17
CA GLU A 257 -15.61 12.83 2.80
C GLU A 257 -16.74 12.59 3.81
N ALA A 258 -16.44 12.64 5.11
CA ALA A 258 -17.44 12.52 6.17
C ALA A 258 -18.48 13.66 6.13
N GLU A 259 -18.08 14.87 5.73
CA GLU A 259 -18.97 16.00 5.47
C GLU A 259 -19.74 15.87 4.13
N GLY A 260 -19.39 14.91 3.28
CA GLY A 260 -20.09 14.60 2.03
C GLY A 260 -19.67 15.44 0.82
N LEU A 261 -18.55 16.17 0.88
CA LEU A 261 -18.12 17.05 -0.22
C LEU A 261 -17.76 16.29 -1.50
N PHE A 262 -17.43 15.00 -1.39
CA PHE A 262 -17.05 14.14 -2.51
C PHE A 262 -18.20 13.28 -3.05
N GLN A 263 -19.42 13.43 -2.52
CA GLN A 263 -20.55 12.59 -2.91
C GLN A 263 -20.87 12.74 -4.40
N VAL A 264 -20.98 11.59 -5.10
CA VAL A 264 -21.32 11.56 -6.53
C VAL A 264 -22.67 12.23 -6.80
N SER A 265 -23.62 12.13 -5.87
CA SER A 265 -24.94 12.79 -5.95
C SER A 265 -24.90 14.32 -5.99
N ARG A 266 -23.78 14.94 -5.60
CA ARG A 266 -23.57 16.40 -5.65
C ARG A 266 -23.06 16.86 -7.02
N LYS A 267 -22.46 15.98 -7.82
CA LYS A 267 -21.84 16.35 -9.10
C LYS A 267 -22.92 16.71 -10.12
N ARG A 268 -22.90 17.95 -10.58
CA ARG A 268 -23.88 18.51 -11.53
C ARG A 268 -23.44 18.23 -12.98
N PRO A 269 -24.39 17.97 -13.89
CA PRO A 269 -24.06 17.85 -15.31
C PRO A 269 -23.56 19.21 -15.86
N LEU A 270 -22.66 19.14 -16.83
CA LEU A 270 -22.18 20.34 -17.53
C LEU A 270 -23.29 20.89 -18.46
N PRO A 271 -23.46 22.21 -18.58
CA PRO A 271 -24.39 22.79 -19.54
C PRO A 271 -23.94 22.43 -20.97
N VAL A 272 -24.89 22.03 -21.82
CA VAL A 272 -24.59 21.66 -23.21
C VAL A 272 -24.20 22.87 -24.06
N PHE A 273 -24.81 24.03 -23.79
CA PHE A 273 -24.59 25.28 -24.53
C PHE A 273 -24.34 26.45 -23.55
N PRO A 274 -23.17 26.51 -22.89
CA PRO A 274 -22.87 27.60 -21.96
C PRO A 274 -22.65 28.91 -22.72
N LYS A 275 -23.24 30.01 -22.27
CA LYS A 275 -23.07 31.35 -22.86
C LYS A 275 -21.88 32.10 -22.27
N ARG A 276 -21.54 31.81 -21.01
CA ARG A 276 -20.40 32.43 -20.31
C ARG A 276 -19.67 31.38 -19.48
N ILE A 277 -18.36 31.30 -19.70
CA ILE A 277 -17.47 30.37 -18.99
C ILE A 277 -16.51 31.20 -18.14
N GLY A 278 -16.54 30.96 -16.82
CA GLY A 278 -15.56 31.49 -15.89
C GLY A 278 -14.29 30.65 -15.90
N VAL A 279 -13.12 31.26 -15.85
CA VAL A 279 -11.85 30.53 -15.77
C VAL A 279 -11.04 31.02 -14.58
N ALA A 280 -10.77 30.13 -13.64
CA ALA A 280 -9.87 30.36 -12.51
C ALA A 280 -8.49 29.76 -12.86
N THR A 281 -7.50 30.62 -13.11
CA THR A 281 -6.13 30.24 -13.49
C THR A 281 -5.14 31.32 -13.05
N SER A 282 -3.84 31.01 -13.03
CA SER A 282 -2.81 32.00 -12.72
C SER A 282 -2.81 33.18 -13.71
N PRO A 283 -2.62 34.43 -13.25
CA PRO A 283 -2.67 35.64 -14.09
C PRO A 283 -1.55 35.71 -15.14
N THR A 284 -0.47 34.97 -14.93
CA THR A 284 0.65 34.83 -15.88
C THR A 284 0.58 33.44 -16.52
N GLY A 285 0.13 33.31 -17.78
CA GLY A 285 0.42 32.07 -18.52
C GLY A 285 -0.45 31.70 -19.70
N ALA A 286 0.20 30.94 -20.60
CA ALA A 286 -0.32 30.31 -21.81
C ALA A 286 -1.60 29.48 -21.60
N VAL A 287 -1.88 28.99 -20.40
CA VAL A 287 -3.08 28.20 -20.08
C VAL A 287 -4.36 28.96 -20.37
N TRP A 288 -4.42 30.23 -19.96
CA TRP A 288 -5.54 31.10 -20.29
C TRP A 288 -5.68 31.25 -21.80
N HIS A 289 -4.57 31.51 -22.49
CA HIS A 289 -4.56 31.64 -23.95
C HIS A 289 -4.95 30.32 -24.66
N ASP A 290 -4.57 29.16 -24.15
CA ASP A 290 -4.88 27.85 -24.71
C ASP A 290 -6.37 27.54 -24.55
N ILE A 291 -6.92 27.73 -23.34
CA ILE A 291 -8.36 27.60 -23.08
C ILE A 291 -9.15 28.57 -23.98
N GLN A 292 -8.75 29.84 -24.01
CA GLN A 292 -9.37 30.88 -24.84
C GLN A 292 -9.32 30.52 -26.33
N ASN A 293 -8.19 30.00 -26.83
CA ASN A 293 -8.04 29.59 -28.23
C ASN A 293 -8.96 28.41 -28.58
N ILE A 294 -9.04 27.40 -27.71
CA ILE A 294 -9.90 26.22 -27.93
C ILE A 294 -11.37 26.61 -27.89
N ILE A 295 -11.79 27.38 -26.88
CA ILE A 295 -13.17 27.88 -26.78
C ILE A 295 -13.51 28.73 -28.00
N ARG A 296 -12.64 29.65 -28.44
CA ARG A 296 -12.90 30.46 -29.65
C ARG A 296 -12.97 29.64 -30.93
N ARG A 297 -12.21 28.55 -31.02
CA ARG A 297 -12.25 27.64 -32.18
C ARG A 297 -13.54 26.83 -32.21
N ARG A 298 -13.97 26.27 -31.08
CA ARG A 298 -15.13 25.36 -31.00
C ARG A 298 -16.45 26.09 -30.76
N TYR A 299 -16.44 27.20 -30.03
CA TYR A 299 -17.65 27.91 -29.65
C TYR A 299 -17.42 29.43 -29.42
N PRO A 300 -17.15 30.20 -30.50
CA PRO A 300 -16.74 31.62 -30.45
C PRO A 300 -17.78 32.59 -29.89
N MET A 301 -19.00 32.13 -29.62
CA MET A 301 -20.09 32.94 -29.10
C MET A 301 -20.08 33.11 -27.57
N VAL A 302 -19.09 32.54 -26.88
CA VAL A 302 -18.96 32.56 -25.43
C VAL A 302 -18.00 33.65 -24.95
N GLY A 303 -18.38 34.33 -23.87
CA GLY A 303 -17.52 35.27 -23.15
C GLY A 303 -16.74 34.61 -22.01
N ASP A 304 -15.52 35.09 -21.80
CA ASP A 304 -14.51 34.49 -20.93
C ASP A 304 -13.98 35.51 -19.89
N ALA A 305 -13.81 35.10 -18.63
CA ALA A 305 -13.31 35.95 -17.53
C ALA A 305 -12.27 35.21 -16.68
N ALA A 306 -11.16 35.90 -16.35
CA ALA A 306 -10.04 35.38 -15.57
C ALA A 306 -9.82 36.18 -14.27
N ALA A 307 -9.57 35.49 -13.15
CA ALA A 307 -9.31 36.09 -11.84
C ALA A 307 -8.05 35.48 -11.18
N GLY A 308 -7.40 36.21 -10.27
CA GLY A 308 -6.19 35.78 -9.55
C GLY A 308 -6.52 35.26 -8.14
N GLY A 309 -5.79 34.23 -7.68
CA GLY A 309 -6.03 33.54 -6.40
C GLY A 309 -7.27 32.63 -6.46
N ILE A 310 -7.18 31.37 -6.02
CA ILE A 310 -8.25 30.37 -6.26
C ILE A 310 -9.57 30.76 -5.56
N VAL A 311 -9.52 31.08 -4.27
CA VAL A 311 -10.72 31.45 -3.49
C VAL A 311 -11.32 32.77 -3.98
N ASP A 312 -10.48 33.80 -4.15
CA ASP A 312 -10.89 35.10 -4.67
C ASP A 312 -11.51 34.99 -6.08
N ALA A 313 -10.99 34.08 -6.92
CA ALA A 313 -11.56 33.80 -8.22
C ALA A 313 -12.97 33.19 -8.12
N PHE A 314 -13.20 32.24 -7.21
CA PHE A 314 -14.55 31.70 -6.98
C PHE A 314 -15.50 32.76 -6.42
N ASP A 315 -15.03 33.63 -5.52
CA ASP A 315 -15.85 34.73 -4.99
C ASP A 315 -16.22 35.74 -6.09
N ALA A 316 -15.26 36.10 -6.95
CA ALA A 316 -15.50 36.98 -8.10
C ALA A 316 -16.46 36.35 -9.12
N LEU A 317 -16.26 35.07 -9.45
CA LEU A 317 -17.12 34.35 -10.40
C LEU A 317 -18.54 34.13 -9.85
N ASN A 318 -18.69 33.92 -8.54
CA ASN A 318 -20.00 33.79 -7.89
C ASN A 318 -20.74 35.14 -7.76
N ALA A 319 -20.02 36.27 -7.84
CA ALA A 319 -20.61 37.60 -7.83
C ALA A 319 -21.22 37.99 -9.20
N GLU A 320 -20.82 37.31 -10.28
CA GLU A 320 -21.42 37.43 -11.60
C GLU A 320 -22.62 36.47 -11.73
N ASP A 321 -23.79 36.99 -12.10
CA ASP A 321 -25.02 36.19 -12.13
C ASP A 321 -25.17 35.33 -13.42
N ASP A 322 -24.30 35.50 -14.40
CA ASP A 322 -24.42 34.91 -15.75
C ASP A 322 -23.28 33.95 -16.12
N ILE A 323 -22.56 33.40 -15.14
CA ILE A 323 -21.59 32.32 -15.35
C ILE A 323 -22.31 30.97 -15.37
N ASP A 324 -22.27 30.28 -16.51
CA ASP A 324 -22.91 28.97 -16.69
C ASP A 324 -22.03 27.80 -16.23
N LEU A 325 -20.71 27.98 -16.28
CA LEU A 325 -19.71 26.95 -16.01
C LEU A 325 -18.39 27.59 -15.58
N VAL A 326 -17.65 26.93 -14.69
CA VAL A 326 -16.31 27.35 -14.26
C VAL A 326 -15.27 26.29 -14.61
N ILE A 327 -14.13 26.71 -15.17
CA ILE A 327 -12.94 25.90 -15.35
C ILE A 327 -11.89 26.35 -14.33
N LEU A 328 -11.51 25.46 -13.42
CA LEU A 328 -10.34 25.63 -12.56
C LEU A 328 -9.16 24.96 -13.24
N ALA A 329 -8.19 25.73 -13.71
CA ALA A 329 -7.07 25.21 -14.48
C ALA A 329 -5.73 25.65 -13.90
N ARG A 330 -4.75 24.76 -14.06
CA ARG A 330 -3.35 25.01 -13.75
C ARG A 330 -2.49 24.64 -14.95
N GLY A 331 -1.41 25.38 -15.18
CA GLY A 331 -0.37 24.99 -16.12
C GLY A 331 0.59 23.95 -15.55
N GLY A 332 1.60 23.57 -16.35
CA GLY A 332 2.72 22.77 -15.86
C GLY A 332 3.48 23.48 -14.74
N GLY A 333 4.04 22.71 -13.80
CA GLY A 333 4.89 23.17 -12.71
C GLY A 333 5.26 22.02 -11.77
N SER A 334 5.85 22.31 -10.62
CA SER A 334 6.28 21.29 -9.65
C SER A 334 5.10 20.69 -8.87
N LEU A 335 5.37 19.62 -8.11
CA LEU A 335 4.44 19.07 -7.10
C LEU A 335 4.07 20.12 -6.04
N GLU A 336 4.99 21.05 -5.71
CA GLU A 336 4.76 22.11 -4.72
C GLU A 336 3.66 23.09 -5.16
N ASP A 337 3.57 23.35 -6.47
CA ASP A 337 2.51 24.17 -7.06
C ASP A 337 1.11 23.49 -7.02
N LEU A 338 1.00 22.20 -6.64
CA LEU A 338 -0.30 21.50 -6.50
C LEU A 338 -0.93 21.75 -5.13
N TRP A 339 -0.14 22.10 -4.13
CA TRP A 339 -0.62 22.18 -2.75
C TRP A 339 -1.81 23.13 -2.53
N PRO A 340 -1.86 24.33 -3.15
CA PRO A 340 -2.99 25.23 -2.99
C PRO A 340 -4.35 24.61 -3.37
N PHE A 341 -4.36 23.60 -4.25
CA PHE A 341 -5.57 22.89 -4.68
C PHE A 341 -6.02 21.79 -3.70
N ASN A 342 -5.21 21.52 -2.67
CA ASN A 342 -5.52 20.62 -1.57
C ASN A 342 -6.03 21.35 -0.32
N GLU A 343 -6.04 22.69 -0.30
CA GLU A 343 -6.50 23.44 0.86
C GLU A 343 -8.01 23.30 1.11
N GLU A 344 -8.40 23.23 2.38
CA GLU A 344 -9.80 23.13 2.80
C GLU A 344 -10.65 24.31 2.30
N THR A 345 -10.08 25.52 2.31
CA THR A 345 -10.73 26.75 1.83
C THR A 345 -11.09 26.65 0.34
N VAL A 346 -10.18 26.11 -0.48
CA VAL A 346 -10.40 25.85 -1.91
C VAL A 346 -11.46 24.79 -2.12
N ALA A 347 -11.40 23.68 -1.39
CA ALA A 347 -12.42 22.64 -1.43
C ALA A 347 -13.81 23.20 -1.15
N ARG A 348 -13.94 24.06 -0.13
CA ARG A 348 -15.21 24.71 0.24
C ARG A 348 -15.66 25.75 -0.79
N ALA A 349 -14.74 26.49 -1.40
CA ALA A 349 -15.07 27.43 -2.47
C ALA A 349 -15.63 26.71 -3.71
N ILE A 350 -14.99 25.62 -4.15
CA ILE A 350 -15.49 24.77 -5.24
C ILE A 350 -16.84 24.15 -4.86
N TYR A 351 -16.98 23.71 -3.60
CA TYR A 351 -18.23 23.15 -3.10
C TYR A 351 -19.38 24.16 -3.16
N ALA A 352 -19.13 25.42 -2.81
CA ALA A 352 -20.09 26.51 -2.78
C ALA A 352 -20.35 27.17 -4.15
N SER A 353 -19.60 26.79 -5.20
CA SER A 353 -19.75 27.36 -6.54
C SER A 353 -21.18 27.25 -7.07
N ARG A 354 -21.75 28.39 -7.52
CA ARG A 354 -23.10 28.46 -8.10
C ARG A 354 -23.18 27.72 -9.44
N ALA A 355 -22.14 27.83 -10.25
CA ALA A 355 -21.99 27.12 -11.51
C ALA A 355 -21.26 25.77 -11.32
N PRO A 356 -21.51 24.76 -12.18
CA PRO A 356 -20.71 23.55 -12.25
C PRO A 356 -19.23 23.87 -12.46
N VAL A 357 -18.34 23.01 -11.94
CA VAL A 357 -16.90 23.21 -11.96
C VAL A 357 -16.20 22.04 -12.65
N ILE A 358 -15.36 22.35 -13.63
CA ILE A 358 -14.39 21.43 -14.22
C ILE A 358 -13.02 21.69 -13.58
N SER A 359 -12.44 20.68 -12.95
CA SER A 359 -11.04 20.74 -12.48
C SER A 359 -10.09 20.24 -13.56
N ALA A 360 -9.06 21.02 -13.87
CA ALA A 360 -8.01 20.75 -14.84
C ALA A 360 -6.63 21.05 -14.23
N VAL A 361 -6.42 20.54 -13.02
CA VAL A 361 -5.27 20.85 -12.16
C VAL A 361 -4.21 19.75 -12.20
N GLY A 362 -4.61 18.48 -12.15
CA GLY A 362 -3.71 17.33 -12.07
C GLY A 362 -3.51 16.57 -13.39
N HIS A 363 -2.34 15.95 -13.57
CA HIS A 363 -2.10 14.94 -14.61
C HIS A 363 -2.69 13.58 -14.18
N GLU A 364 -2.63 12.54 -15.02
CA GLU A 364 -3.23 11.22 -14.71
C GLU A 364 -2.79 10.61 -13.36
N THR A 365 -1.61 10.96 -12.85
CA THR A 365 -1.05 10.45 -11.58
C THR A 365 -1.32 11.33 -10.36
N ASP A 366 -1.73 12.59 -10.54
CA ASP A 366 -1.77 13.59 -9.46
C ASP A 366 -3.23 13.98 -9.17
N PHE A 367 -3.86 13.32 -8.20
CA PHE A 367 -5.23 13.62 -7.77
C PHE A 367 -5.24 14.60 -6.60
N THR A 368 -5.91 15.75 -6.79
CA THR A 368 -6.06 16.78 -5.75
C THR A 368 -7.45 16.75 -5.09
N ILE A 369 -7.60 17.38 -3.93
CA ILE A 369 -8.93 17.57 -3.31
C ILE A 369 -9.85 18.38 -4.23
N ALA A 370 -9.33 19.39 -4.94
CA ALA A 370 -10.10 20.14 -5.93
C ALA A 370 -10.72 19.22 -6.99
N ASP A 371 -9.99 18.21 -7.48
CA ASP A 371 -10.51 17.22 -8.43
C ASP A 371 -11.63 16.35 -7.84
N MET A 372 -11.53 16.02 -6.55
CA MET A 372 -12.52 15.20 -5.85
C MET A 372 -13.83 15.97 -5.65
N VAL A 373 -13.74 17.24 -5.26
CA VAL A 373 -14.92 18.10 -5.04
C VAL A 373 -15.58 18.51 -6.36
N ALA A 374 -14.80 18.78 -7.42
CA ALA A 374 -15.31 19.28 -8.69
C ALA A 374 -16.40 18.37 -9.31
N ASP A 375 -17.29 19.00 -10.07
CA ASP A 375 -18.39 18.32 -10.77
C ASP A 375 -17.84 17.40 -11.88
N CYS A 376 -16.77 17.84 -12.56
CA CYS A 376 -16.06 17.07 -13.57
C CYS A 376 -14.54 17.27 -13.46
N ARG A 377 -13.76 16.27 -13.87
CA ARG A 377 -12.30 16.33 -13.94
C ARG A 377 -11.86 16.21 -15.40
N ALA A 378 -10.92 17.05 -15.81
CA ALA A 378 -10.23 16.99 -17.08
C ALA A 378 -8.72 16.75 -16.86
N PRO A 379 -8.07 15.94 -17.71
CA PRO A 379 -6.64 15.63 -17.56
C PRO A 379 -5.72 16.78 -17.96
N THR A 380 -6.22 17.76 -18.72
CA THR A 380 -5.47 18.94 -19.16
C THR A 380 -6.39 20.15 -19.27
N PRO A 381 -5.86 21.39 -19.19
CA PRO A 381 -6.65 22.60 -19.46
C PRO A 381 -7.33 22.59 -20.83
N SER A 382 -6.66 22.04 -21.84
CA SER A 382 -7.23 21.89 -23.19
C SER A 382 -8.43 20.96 -23.22
N ALA A 383 -8.33 19.80 -22.56
CA ALA A 383 -9.46 18.88 -22.44
C ALA A 383 -10.62 19.49 -21.65
N ALA A 384 -10.34 20.35 -20.66
CA ALA A 384 -11.37 21.07 -19.93
C ALA A 384 -12.14 22.04 -20.83
N ALA A 385 -11.42 22.77 -21.71
CA ALA A 385 -12.03 23.63 -22.70
C ALA A 385 -12.87 22.84 -23.73
N GLU A 386 -12.43 21.64 -24.13
CA GLU A 386 -13.19 20.75 -25.00
C GLU A 386 -14.46 20.20 -24.34
N LEU A 387 -14.42 19.89 -23.03
CA LEU A 387 -15.60 19.48 -22.27
C LEU A 387 -16.57 20.63 -22.04
N ALA A 388 -16.05 21.85 -21.93
CA ALA A 388 -16.84 23.06 -21.68
C ALA A 388 -17.51 23.61 -22.94
N ALA A 389 -16.93 23.39 -24.13
CA ALA A 389 -17.41 23.96 -25.38
C ALA A 389 -17.86 22.86 -26.37
N PRO A 390 -19.12 22.86 -26.85
CA PRO A 390 -19.59 21.94 -27.87
C PRO A 390 -18.84 22.12 -29.20
N ASP A 391 -18.82 21.09 -30.04
CA ASP A 391 -18.20 21.17 -31.37
C ASP A 391 -19.04 22.00 -32.34
N GLN A 392 -18.39 22.82 -33.20
CA GLN A 392 -19.10 23.53 -34.27
C GLN A 392 -19.68 22.56 -35.30
N ASP A 393 -18.97 21.48 -35.58
CA ASP A 393 -19.41 20.53 -36.60
C ASP A 393 -20.62 19.72 -36.10
N GLU A 394 -20.70 19.42 -34.80
CA GLU A 394 -21.88 18.81 -34.15
C GLU A 394 -23.08 19.76 -34.05
N LEU A 395 -22.85 21.07 -34.11
CA LEU A 395 -23.91 22.10 -34.07
C LEU A 395 -24.55 22.36 -35.43
N LEU A 396 -23.90 21.95 -36.52
CA LEU A 396 -24.35 22.16 -37.91
C LEU A 396 -25.13 20.96 -38.48
N GLU A 397 -25.10 19.80 -37.80
CA GLU A 397 -25.99 18.65 -38.03
C GLU A 397 -27.31 18.78 -37.25
#